data_AF-D3V974-F1
#
_entry.id   AF-D3V974-F1
#
_cell.length_a   1.000
_cell.length_b   1.000
_cell.length_c   1.000
_cell.angle_alpha   90.00
_cell.angle_beta   90.00
_cell.angle_gamma   90.00
#
_symmetry.space_group_name_H-M   'P 1'
#
loop_
_entity.id
_entity.type
_entity.pdbx_description
1 polymer ?
#
loop_
_entity_poly.entity_id
_entity_poly.type
_entity_poly.pdbx_seq_one_letter_code
_entity_poly.pdbx_strand_id
1 'polypeptide(L)'
;MTDKRTRGRPSKIDLLPVSIRDELHQLLRDKRHTQADIRAAVNDLIDSAGLPDDLKISRTGLNRYASRMETLGARIREGREIADVWVSRLGSAPTSDVGKLLQEFVKSLAFETSMKLAESEDVVEPKALSQLALVAARIEQAAMTSTKREKEIRAAFAAEAAEQAEKIVRQAGLTTEAAADIRRQILGIA
;
A
#
# COMPACT_ATOMS: atom_id res chain seq x y z
N MET A 1 21.52 7.28 16.75
CA MET A 1 20.77 8.13 17.70
C MET A 1 19.53 8.64 16.99
N THR A 2 18.34 8.17 17.39
CA THR A 2 17.07 8.61 16.80
C THR A 2 16.83 10.06 17.19
N ASP A 3 16.96 10.97 16.22
CA ASP A 3 16.76 12.40 16.43
C ASP A 3 15.35 12.62 16.98
N LYS A 4 15.26 13.08 18.23
CA LYS A 4 14.00 13.24 18.94
C LYS A 4 13.30 14.43 18.30
N ARG A 5 12.34 14.17 17.39
CA ARG A 5 11.50 15.20 16.77
C ARG A 5 10.78 15.98 17.87
N THR A 6 11.34 17.11 18.27
CA THR A 6 10.68 18.08 19.14
C THR A 6 9.68 18.88 18.31
N ARG A 7 8.72 19.53 18.99
CA ARG A 7 7.73 20.40 18.33
C ARG A 7 8.38 21.49 17.46
N GLY A 8 9.63 21.85 17.74
CA GLY A 8 10.37 22.91 17.05
C GLY A 8 9.76 24.29 17.31
N ARG A 9 10.47 25.34 16.89
CA ARG A 9 9.92 26.69 16.85
C ARG A 9 8.89 26.77 15.71
N PRO A 10 7.68 27.34 15.93
CA PRO A 10 6.72 27.57 14.86
C PRO A 10 7.37 28.36 13.71
N SER A 11 7.13 27.93 12.48
CA SER A 11 7.53 28.71 11.31
C SER A 11 6.60 29.89 11.12
N LYS A 12 7.03 30.91 10.37
CA LYS A 12 6.16 32.07 10.05
C LYS A 12 4.84 31.64 9.43
N ILE A 13 4.86 30.59 8.59
CA ILE A 13 3.68 30.02 7.94
C ILE A 13 2.70 29.41 8.97
N ASP A 14 3.22 28.82 10.06
CA ASP A 14 2.39 28.25 11.13
C ASP A 14 1.71 29.35 11.96
N LEU A 15 2.26 30.57 11.94
CA LEU A 15 1.74 31.75 12.66
C LEU A 15 0.75 32.57 11.81
N LEU A 16 0.58 32.26 10.53
CA LEU A 16 -0.36 32.98 9.67
C LEU A 16 -1.81 32.67 10.08
N PRO A 17 -2.73 33.66 9.97
CA PRO A 17 -4.15 33.42 10.05
C PRO A 17 -4.60 32.33 9.08
N VAL A 18 -5.64 31.59 9.47
CA VAL A 18 -6.15 30.43 8.71
C VAL A 18 -6.48 30.82 7.28
N SER A 19 -7.13 31.97 7.05
CA SER A 19 -7.50 32.47 5.73
C SER A 19 -6.31 32.62 4.77
N ILE A 20 -5.20 33.22 5.25
CA ILE A 20 -3.99 33.42 4.44
C ILE A 20 -3.28 32.09 4.20
N ARG A 21 -3.28 31.20 5.19
CA ARG A 21 -2.68 29.87 5.06
C ARG A 21 -3.45 28.99 4.06
N ASP A 22 -4.77 29.08 4.05
CA ASP A 22 -5.61 28.34 3.11
C ASP A 22 -5.38 28.82 1.68
N GLU A 23 -5.24 30.14 1.47
CA GLU A 23 -4.87 30.72 0.18
C GLU A 23 -3.49 30.26 -0.29
N LEU A 24 -2.49 30.29 0.61
CA LEU A 24 -1.18 29.70 0.35
C LEU A 24 -1.29 28.22 -0.08
N HIS A 25 -2.17 27.42 0.54
CA HIS A 25 -2.37 26.02 0.18
C HIS A 25 -3.06 25.83 -1.17
N GLN A 26 -3.94 26.75 -1.57
CA GLN A 26 -4.54 26.74 -2.90
C GLN A 26 -3.49 27.05 -3.96
N LEU A 27 -2.73 28.13 -3.78
CA LEU A 27 -1.66 28.53 -4.67
C LEU A 27 -0.57 27.47 -4.83
N LEU A 28 -0.20 26.78 -3.73
CA LEU A 28 0.77 25.67 -3.79
C LEU A 28 0.26 24.43 -4.54
N ARG A 29 -1.06 24.22 -4.62
CA ARG A 29 -1.66 23.11 -5.39
C ARG A 29 -1.78 23.44 -6.87
N ASP A 30 -1.94 24.71 -7.21
CA ASP A 30 -1.99 25.17 -8.59
C ASP A 30 -0.58 25.26 -9.19
N LYS A 31 -0.24 24.29 -10.04
CA LYS A 31 1.08 24.19 -10.69
C LYS A 31 1.39 25.32 -11.68
N ARG A 32 0.47 26.26 -11.90
CA ARG A 32 0.68 27.41 -12.80
C ARG A 32 1.47 28.55 -12.15
N HIS A 33 1.52 28.62 -10.82
CA HIS A 33 2.22 29.69 -10.11
C HIS A 33 3.66 29.30 -9.78
N THR A 34 4.61 30.20 -10.01
CA THR A 34 5.99 29.99 -9.53
C THR A 34 6.06 30.27 -8.03
N GLN A 35 7.08 29.72 -7.36
CA GLN A 35 7.29 30.02 -5.93
C GLN A 35 7.52 31.52 -5.66
N ALA A 36 7.98 32.29 -6.65
CA ALA A 36 8.10 33.73 -6.53
C ALA A 36 6.71 34.40 -6.51
N ASP A 37 5.83 34.00 -7.42
CA ASP A 37 4.46 34.52 -7.52
C ASP A 37 3.65 34.19 -6.26
N ILE A 38 3.73 32.94 -5.79
CA ILE A 38 3.06 32.49 -4.56
C ILE A 38 3.54 33.31 -3.37
N ARG A 39 4.85 33.55 -3.26
CA ARG A 39 5.41 34.36 -2.17
C ARG A 39 4.91 35.80 -2.22
N ALA A 40 4.87 36.39 -3.41
CA ALA A 40 4.40 37.76 -3.60
C ALA A 40 2.92 37.87 -3.18
N ALA A 41 2.05 37.04 -3.76
CA ALA A 41 0.63 37.04 -3.46
C ALA A 41 0.34 36.85 -1.96
N VAL A 42 1.04 35.92 -1.29
CA VAL A 42 0.82 35.69 0.15
C VAL A 42 1.33 36.84 1.01
N ASN A 43 2.45 37.49 0.64
CA ASN A 43 2.92 38.67 1.36
C ASN A 43 2.00 39.88 1.14
N ASP A 44 1.41 40.03 -0.05
CA ASP A 44 0.42 41.07 -0.34
C ASP A 44 -0.86 40.88 0.49
N LEU A 45 -1.26 39.62 0.74
CA LEU A 45 -2.37 39.30 1.64
C LEU A 45 -2.04 39.62 3.11
N ILE A 46 -0.80 39.39 3.53
CA ILE A 46 -0.32 39.76 4.87
C ILE A 46 -0.40 41.29 5.04
N ASP A 47 0.05 42.04 4.04
CA ASP A 47 -0.03 43.51 4.02
C ASP A 47 -1.47 44.01 4.03
N SER A 48 -2.32 43.45 3.17
CA SER A 48 -3.74 43.82 3.06
C SER A 48 -4.53 43.51 4.33
N ALA A 49 -4.12 42.49 5.09
CA ALA A 49 -4.69 42.13 6.38
C ALA A 49 -4.17 42.99 7.54
N GLY A 50 -3.25 43.93 7.29
CA GLY A 50 -2.64 44.77 8.32
C GLY A 50 -1.78 44.00 9.32
N LEU A 51 -1.24 42.84 8.92
CA LEU A 51 -0.40 42.01 9.78
C LEU A 51 1.03 42.54 9.82
N PRO A 52 1.81 42.25 10.88
CA PRO A 52 3.16 42.77 10.98
C PRO A 52 4.10 42.16 9.92
N ASP A 53 5.09 42.96 9.48
CA ASP A 53 6.09 42.56 8.48
C ASP A 53 6.91 41.32 8.89
N ASP A 54 7.02 41.04 10.18
CA ASP A 54 7.75 39.87 10.67
C ASP A 54 7.07 38.54 10.29
N LEU A 55 5.79 38.55 9.94
CA LEU A 55 5.05 37.40 9.40
C LEU A 55 5.28 37.17 7.90
N LYS A 56 5.86 38.14 7.17
CA LYS A 56 6.18 37.98 5.75
C LYS A 56 7.06 36.76 5.51
N ILE A 57 6.65 35.95 4.55
CA ILE A 57 7.27 34.69 4.21
C ILE A 57 8.52 34.95 3.38
N SER A 58 9.64 34.33 3.77
CA SER A 58 10.87 34.34 2.98
C SER A 58 10.84 33.27 1.88
N ARG A 59 11.62 33.48 0.82
CA ARG A 59 11.80 32.50 -0.27
C ARG A 59 12.16 31.10 0.24
N THR A 60 13.15 31.02 1.13
CA THR A 60 13.62 29.76 1.71
C THR A 60 12.58 29.13 2.64
N GLY A 61 11.83 29.94 3.40
CA GLY A 61 10.73 29.47 4.25
C GLY A 61 9.61 28.82 3.42
N LEU A 62 9.19 29.48 2.35
CA LEU A 62 8.19 28.95 1.41
C LEU A 62 8.66 27.66 0.76
N ASN A 63 9.88 27.63 0.22
CA ASN A 63 10.41 26.44 -0.45
C ASN A 63 10.45 25.22 0.49
N ARG A 64 10.95 25.39 1.71
CA ARG A 64 10.97 24.29 2.70
C ARG A 64 9.56 23.81 3.03
N TYR A 65 8.60 24.73 3.13
CA TYR A 65 7.21 24.39 3.40
C TYR A 65 6.59 23.62 2.24
N ALA A 66 6.73 24.12 1.02
CA ALA A 66 6.23 23.50 -0.20
C ALA A 66 6.81 22.09 -0.41
N SER A 67 8.12 21.89 -0.21
CA SER A 67 8.74 20.56 -0.30
C SER A 67 8.18 19.58 0.73
N ARG A 68 7.90 20.03 1.96
CA ARG A 68 7.26 19.19 2.98
C ARG A 68 5.82 18.82 2.59
N MET A 69 5.05 19.78 2.08
CA MET A 69 3.69 19.56 1.60
C MET A 69 3.64 18.59 0.43
N GLU A 70 4.56 18.73 -0.53
CA GLU A 70 4.65 17.83 -1.68
C GLU A 70 5.04 16.42 -1.25
N THR A 71 5.99 16.28 -0.32
CA THR A 71 6.38 14.97 0.24
C THR A 71 5.19 14.27 0.89
N LEU A 72 4.38 15.01 1.67
CA LEU A 72 3.18 14.47 2.30
C LEU A 72 2.09 14.15 1.27
N GLY A 73 1.89 15.03 0.30
CA GLY A 73 0.91 14.87 -0.78
C GLY A 73 1.22 13.67 -1.67
N ALA A 74 2.49 13.44 -2.01
CA ALA A 74 2.95 12.28 -2.75
C ALA A 74 2.59 10.97 -2.03
N ARG A 75 2.88 10.88 -0.73
CA ARG A 75 2.51 9.72 0.09
C ARG A 75 1.00 9.48 0.17
N ILE A 76 0.20 10.55 0.23
CA ILE A 76 -1.26 10.44 0.23
C ILE A 76 -1.79 9.92 -1.11
N ARG A 77 -1.24 10.39 -2.24
CA ARG A 77 -1.62 9.91 -3.57
C ARG A 77 -1.25 8.44 -3.77
N GLU A 78 -0.02 8.07 -3.41
CA GLU A 78 0.45 6.68 -3.41
C GLU A 78 -0.47 5.80 -2.54
N GLY A 79 -0.81 6.25 -1.33
CA GLY A 79 -1.75 5.56 -0.46
C GLY A 79 -3.16 5.40 -1.06
N ARG A 80 -3.64 6.39 -1.82
CA ARG A 80 -4.91 6.32 -2.55
C ARG A 80 -4.85 5.36 -3.74
N GLU A 81 -3.80 5.40 -4.53
CA GLU A 81 -3.60 4.46 -5.64
C GLU A 81 -3.58 3.01 -5.12
N ILE A 82 -2.87 2.78 -4.01
CA ILE A 82 -2.89 1.50 -3.31
C ILE A 82 -4.33 1.17 -2.86
N ALA A 83 -5.02 2.09 -2.20
CA ALA A 83 -6.40 1.88 -1.74
C ALA A 83 -7.38 1.59 -2.90
N ASP A 84 -7.23 2.22 -4.06
CA ASP A 84 -8.06 1.99 -5.25
C ASP A 84 -7.78 0.60 -5.85
N VAL A 85 -6.52 0.16 -5.84
CA VAL A 85 -6.16 -1.24 -6.16
C VAL A 85 -6.82 -2.20 -5.17
N TRP A 86 -6.84 -1.85 -3.89
CA TRP A 86 -7.55 -2.65 -2.89
C TRP A 86 -9.05 -2.70 -3.14
N VAL A 87 -9.72 -1.57 -3.34
CA VAL A 87 -11.18 -1.50 -3.57
C VAL A 87 -11.58 -2.25 -4.85
N SER A 88 -10.83 -2.05 -5.95
CA SER A 88 -11.10 -2.73 -7.22
C SER A 88 -10.92 -4.25 -7.14
N ARG A 89 -9.98 -4.73 -6.32
CA ARG A 89 -9.72 -6.17 -6.16
C ARG A 89 -10.53 -6.81 -5.04
N LEU A 90 -10.83 -6.12 -3.94
CA LEU A 90 -11.68 -6.59 -2.84
C LEU A 90 -13.18 -6.56 -3.18
N GLY A 91 -13.61 -5.67 -4.07
CA GLY A 91 -15.02 -5.51 -4.42
C GLY A 91 -15.61 -6.68 -5.22
N SER A 92 -14.77 -7.49 -5.87
CA SER A 92 -15.22 -8.58 -6.75
C SER A 92 -14.37 -9.85 -6.74
N ALA A 93 -13.20 -9.86 -6.09
CA ALA A 93 -12.36 -11.06 -6.06
C ALA A 93 -12.64 -11.94 -4.83
N PRO A 94 -12.49 -13.27 -4.94
CA PRO A 94 -12.44 -14.17 -3.80
C PRO A 94 -11.43 -13.68 -2.74
N THR A 95 -11.74 -13.84 -1.46
CA THR A 95 -10.89 -13.43 -0.32
C THR A 95 -9.47 -14.01 -0.38
N SER A 96 -9.26 -15.13 -1.09
CA SER A 96 -7.94 -15.69 -1.38
C SER A 96 -7.05 -14.78 -2.23
N ASP A 97 -7.63 -14.06 -3.17
CA ASP A 97 -6.88 -13.27 -4.16
C ASP A 97 -6.36 -11.98 -3.55
N VAL A 98 -7.14 -11.39 -2.65
CA VAL A 98 -6.74 -10.27 -1.78
C VAL A 98 -5.54 -10.63 -0.92
N GLY A 99 -5.56 -11.82 -0.31
CA GLY A 99 -4.42 -12.32 0.48
C GLY A 99 -3.15 -12.48 -0.35
N LYS A 100 -3.27 -13.02 -1.58
CA LYS A 100 -2.16 -13.15 -2.52
C LYS A 100 -1.60 -11.78 -2.93
N LEU A 101 -2.45 -10.80 -3.16
CA LEU A 101 -2.04 -9.43 -3.50
C LEU A 101 -1.30 -8.73 -2.37
N LEU A 102 -1.73 -8.93 -1.13
CA LEU A 102 -1.02 -8.40 0.04
C LEU A 102 0.39 -8.98 0.15
N GLN A 103 0.54 -10.28 -0.12
CA GLN A 103 1.84 -10.93 -0.12
C GLN A 103 2.75 -10.31 -1.19
N GLU A 104 2.26 -10.09 -2.41
CA GLU A 104 3.05 -9.44 -3.46
C GLU A 104 3.43 -7.99 -3.11
N PHE A 105 2.52 -7.22 -2.51
CA PHE A 105 2.83 -5.86 -2.06
C PHE A 105 3.92 -5.83 -0.98
N VAL A 106 3.84 -6.73 0.01
CA VAL A 106 4.88 -6.84 1.05
C VAL A 106 6.23 -7.26 0.46
N LYS A 107 6.25 -8.15 -0.55
CA LYS A 107 7.47 -8.50 -1.30
C LYS A 107 8.06 -7.28 -2.00
N SER A 108 7.25 -6.48 -2.69
CA SER A 108 7.70 -5.25 -3.36
C SER A 108 8.30 -4.25 -2.38
N LEU A 109 7.64 -4.00 -1.24
CA LEU A 109 8.17 -3.11 -0.20
C LEU A 109 9.49 -3.64 0.40
N ALA A 110 9.60 -4.94 0.63
CA ALA A 110 10.83 -5.56 1.12
C ALA A 110 11.97 -5.42 0.10
N PHE A 111 11.67 -5.58 -1.20
CA PHE A 111 12.62 -5.41 -2.29
C PHE A 111 13.10 -3.96 -2.38
N GLU A 112 12.18 -2.98 -2.44
CA GLU A 112 12.53 -1.56 -2.49
C GLU A 112 13.35 -1.12 -1.27
N THR A 113 12.98 -1.60 -0.08
CA THR A 113 13.73 -1.33 1.15
C THR A 113 15.14 -1.91 1.07
N SER A 114 15.28 -3.13 0.54
CA SER A 114 16.58 -3.78 0.35
C SER A 114 17.44 -3.03 -0.68
N MET A 115 16.84 -2.53 -1.76
CA MET A 115 17.54 -1.70 -2.75
C MET A 115 18.04 -0.40 -2.13
N LYS A 116 17.20 0.31 -1.39
CA LYS A 116 17.61 1.54 -0.69
C LYS A 116 18.74 1.31 0.32
N LEU A 117 18.75 0.15 0.98
CA LEU A 117 19.84 -0.25 1.88
C LEU A 117 21.11 -0.62 1.11
N ALA A 118 20.99 -1.26 -0.05
CA ALA A 118 22.13 -1.61 -0.90
C ALA A 118 22.78 -0.39 -1.58
N GLU A 119 21.98 0.63 -1.89
CA GLU A 119 22.44 1.91 -2.45
C GLU A 119 23.02 2.86 -1.39
N SER A 120 22.78 2.60 -0.09
CA SER A 120 23.35 3.43 0.96
C SER A 120 24.83 3.13 1.15
N GLU A 121 25.65 4.18 1.30
CA GLU A 121 27.07 4.04 1.67
C GLU A 121 27.26 3.63 3.16
N ASP A 122 26.17 3.65 3.93
CA ASP A 122 26.15 3.26 5.33
C ASP A 122 26.21 1.73 5.50
N VAL A 123 26.87 1.28 6.57
CA VAL A 123 26.87 -0.13 6.96
C VAL A 123 25.44 -0.53 7.33
N VAL A 124 24.91 -1.55 6.66
CA VAL A 124 23.58 -2.09 6.99
C VAL A 124 23.60 -2.68 8.40
N GLU A 125 22.81 -2.08 9.29
CA GLU A 125 22.67 -2.51 10.67
C GLU A 125 22.17 -3.97 10.77
N PRO A 126 22.79 -4.84 11.59
CA PRO A 126 22.38 -6.25 11.73
C PRO A 126 20.89 -6.43 12.05
N LYS A 127 20.29 -5.47 12.77
CA LYS A 127 18.86 -5.46 13.08
C LYS A 127 17.98 -5.30 11.84
N ALA A 128 18.37 -4.44 10.90
CA ALA A 128 17.64 -4.26 9.65
C ALA A 128 17.68 -5.54 8.81
N LEU A 129 18.85 -6.18 8.74
CA LEU A 129 19.06 -7.47 8.07
C LEU A 129 18.19 -8.58 8.69
N SER A 130 18.15 -8.68 10.03
CA SER A 130 17.30 -9.64 10.75
C SER A 130 15.80 -9.39 10.50
N GLN A 131 15.37 -8.13 10.43
CA GLN A 131 13.98 -7.78 10.13
C GLN A 131 13.58 -8.16 8.70
N LEU A 132 14.45 -7.93 7.72
CA LEU A 132 14.23 -8.36 6.33
C LEU A 132 14.14 -9.88 6.22
N ALA A 133 15.04 -10.61 6.89
CA ALA A 133 14.99 -12.07 6.93
C ALA A 133 13.68 -12.59 7.54
N LEU A 134 13.19 -11.95 8.61
CA LEU A 134 11.92 -12.30 9.23
C LEU A 134 10.72 -12.02 8.30
N VAL A 135 10.75 -10.91 7.57
CA VAL A 135 9.72 -10.59 6.57
C VAL A 135 9.71 -11.66 5.47
N ALA A 136 10.87 -12.02 4.92
CA ALA A 136 10.99 -13.08 3.92
C ALA A 136 10.44 -14.42 4.43
N ALA A 137 10.81 -14.82 5.65
CA ALA A 137 10.33 -16.06 6.26
C ALA A 137 8.80 -16.09 6.44
N ARG A 138 8.20 -14.96 6.84
CA ARG A 138 6.74 -14.83 7.01
C ARG A 138 6.00 -14.89 5.68
N ILE A 139 6.55 -14.28 4.64
CA ILE A 139 5.99 -14.35 3.28
C ILE A 139 5.97 -15.80 2.80
N GLU A 140 7.09 -16.52 2.92
CA GLU A 140 7.18 -17.93 2.54
C GLU A 140 6.20 -18.80 3.34
N GLN A 141 6.11 -18.60 4.66
CA GLN A 141 5.17 -19.32 5.50
C GLN A 141 3.70 -19.08 5.09
N ALA A 142 3.37 -17.83 4.74
CA ALA A 142 2.04 -17.47 4.26
C ALA A 142 1.73 -18.11 2.90
N ALA A 143 2.70 -18.15 1.98
CA ALA A 143 2.57 -18.81 0.68
C ALA A 143 2.37 -20.33 0.83
N MET A 144 3.12 -20.97 1.72
CA MET A 144 2.96 -22.39 2.04
C MET A 144 1.58 -22.71 2.62
N THR A 145 1.11 -21.88 3.55
CA THR A 145 -0.23 -22.02 4.15
C THR A 145 -1.32 -21.83 3.10
N SER A 146 -1.17 -20.85 2.20
CA SER A 146 -2.10 -20.63 1.10
C SER A 146 -2.15 -21.84 0.15
N THR A 147 -0.98 -22.37 -0.23
CA THR A 147 -0.87 -23.53 -1.11
C THR A 147 -1.50 -24.77 -0.47
N LYS A 148 -1.26 -24.98 0.82
CA LYS A 148 -1.87 -26.09 1.58
C LYS A 148 -3.39 -25.97 1.58
N ARG A 149 -3.94 -24.80 1.89
CA ARG A 149 -5.38 -24.56 1.88
C ARG A 149 -5.99 -24.77 0.50
N GLU A 150 -5.33 -24.30 -0.56
CA GLU A 150 -5.81 -24.49 -1.94
C GLU A 150 -5.86 -25.98 -2.34
N LYS A 151 -4.85 -26.76 -1.94
CA LYS A 151 -4.84 -28.22 -2.11
C LYS A 151 -5.98 -28.89 -1.34
N GLU A 152 -6.22 -28.49 -0.09
CA GLU A 152 -7.30 -29.03 0.74
C GLU A 152 -8.67 -28.74 0.14
N ILE A 153 -8.91 -27.51 -0.32
CA ILE A 153 -10.16 -27.12 -0.99
C ILE A 153 -10.36 -27.94 -2.27
N ARG A 154 -9.32 -28.07 -3.12
CA ARG A 154 -9.41 -28.85 -4.36
C ARG A 154 -9.67 -30.34 -4.09
N ALA A 155 -9.04 -30.91 -3.06
CA ALA A 155 -9.24 -32.29 -2.67
C ALA A 155 -10.67 -32.53 -2.14
N ALA A 156 -11.18 -31.63 -1.29
CA ALA A 156 -12.56 -31.71 -0.80
C ALA A 156 -13.57 -31.61 -1.95
N PHE A 157 -13.38 -30.65 -2.86
CA PHE A 157 -14.23 -30.50 -4.03
C PHE A 157 -14.19 -31.73 -4.95
N ALA A 158 -13.01 -32.30 -5.20
CA ALA A 158 -12.88 -33.52 -5.99
C ALA A 158 -13.58 -34.70 -5.33
N ALA A 159 -13.50 -34.84 -3.99
CA ALA A 159 -14.20 -35.86 -3.23
C ALA A 159 -15.72 -35.73 -3.34
N GLU A 160 -16.25 -34.52 -3.15
CA GLU A 160 -17.68 -34.22 -3.30
C GLU A 160 -18.16 -34.48 -4.73
N ALA A 161 -17.43 -34.00 -5.73
CA ALA A 161 -17.75 -34.20 -7.14
C ALA A 161 -17.74 -35.69 -7.51
N ALA A 162 -16.76 -36.45 -7.02
CA ALA A 162 -16.67 -37.89 -7.27
C ALA A 162 -17.82 -38.67 -6.62
N GLU A 163 -18.24 -38.29 -5.40
CA GLU A 163 -19.39 -38.89 -4.72
C GLU A 163 -20.71 -38.58 -5.45
N GLN A 164 -20.91 -37.34 -5.91
CA GLN A 164 -22.10 -36.96 -6.67
C GLN A 164 -22.14 -37.64 -8.03
N ALA A 165 -21.00 -37.72 -8.74
CA ALA A 165 -20.90 -38.44 -9.99
C ALA A 165 -21.24 -39.92 -9.82
N GLU A 166 -20.72 -40.58 -8.78
CA GLU A 166 -21.04 -41.98 -8.45
C GLU A 166 -22.56 -42.19 -8.24
N LYS A 167 -23.22 -41.28 -7.52
CA LYS A 167 -24.69 -41.33 -7.33
C LYS A 167 -25.45 -41.18 -8.64
N ILE A 168 -25.08 -40.21 -9.49
CA ILE A 168 -25.73 -39.95 -10.78
C ILE A 168 -25.60 -41.15 -11.71
N VAL A 169 -24.40 -41.73 -11.83
CA VAL A 169 -24.18 -42.84 -12.77
C VAL A 169 -24.84 -44.13 -12.30
N ARG A 170 -24.91 -44.38 -10.98
CA ARG A 170 -25.69 -45.50 -10.42
C ARG A 170 -27.19 -45.31 -10.70
N GLN A 171 -27.71 -44.09 -10.56
CA GLN A 171 -29.11 -43.78 -10.92
C GLN A 171 -29.38 -43.95 -12.42
N ALA A 172 -28.38 -43.67 -13.27
CA ALA A 172 -28.45 -43.89 -14.71
C ALA A 172 -28.29 -45.36 -15.12
N GLY A 173 -28.15 -46.30 -14.17
CA GLY A 173 -28.11 -47.73 -14.42
C GLY A 173 -26.73 -48.31 -14.72
N LEU A 174 -25.64 -47.56 -14.49
CA LEU A 174 -24.29 -48.14 -14.58
C LEU A 174 -24.03 -49.14 -13.45
N THR A 175 -23.20 -50.13 -13.74
CA THR A 175 -22.76 -51.12 -12.74
C THR A 175 -21.94 -50.45 -11.64
N THR A 176 -21.92 -51.06 -10.45
CA THR A 176 -21.15 -50.56 -9.31
C THR A 176 -19.67 -50.43 -9.62
N GLU A 177 -19.13 -51.32 -10.45
CA GLU A 177 -17.73 -51.33 -10.87
C GLU A 177 -17.42 -50.14 -11.80
N ALA A 178 -18.27 -49.87 -12.80
CA ALA A 178 -18.13 -48.71 -13.67
C ALA A 178 -18.28 -47.38 -12.90
N ALA A 179 -19.17 -47.33 -11.90
CA ALA A 179 -19.33 -46.17 -11.04
C ALA A 179 -18.08 -45.91 -10.18
N ALA A 180 -17.45 -46.96 -9.65
CA ALA A 180 -16.21 -46.88 -8.90
C ALA A 180 -15.02 -46.45 -9.77
N ASP A 181 -14.98 -46.89 -11.03
CA ASP A 181 -13.96 -46.46 -12.00
C ASP A 181 -14.04 -44.98 -12.32
N ILE A 182 -15.25 -44.45 -12.57
CA ILE A 182 -15.47 -43.03 -12.80
C ILE A 182 -15.03 -42.21 -11.59
N ARG A 183 -15.36 -42.67 -10.37
CA ARG A 183 -14.92 -42.02 -9.13
C ARG A 183 -13.38 -41.97 -9.02
N ARG A 184 -12.70 -43.07 -9.31
CA ARG A 184 -11.22 -43.16 -9.31
C ARG A 184 -10.59 -42.19 -10.32
N GLN A 185 -11.15 -42.11 -11.52
CA GLN A 185 -10.70 -41.17 -12.55
C GLN A 185 -10.87 -39.71 -12.14
N ILE A 186 -12.01 -39.34 -11.53
CA ILE A 186 -12.25 -37.97 -11.02
C ILE A 186 -11.25 -37.61 -9.91
N LEU A 187 -10.92 -38.57 -9.06
CA LEU A 187 -9.95 -38.37 -7.97
C LEU A 187 -8.49 -38.44 -8.45
N GLY A 188 -8.23 -38.81 -9.72
CA GLY A 188 -6.88 -38.95 -10.27
C GLY A 188 -6.07 -40.09 -9.65
N ILE A 189 -6.74 -41.10 -9.11
CA ILE A 189 -6.14 -42.29 -8.49
C ILE A 189 -6.40 -43.46 -9.43
N ALA A 190 -5.43 -43.77 -10.30
CA ALA A 190 -5.49 -44.95 -11.16
C ALA A 190 -5.21 -46.22 -10.35
#